data_AF-A0A8X7ZQ74-F1
#
_entry.id   AF-A0A8X7ZQ74-F1
#
_cell.length_a   1.000
_cell.length_b   1.000
_cell.length_c   1.000
_cell.angle_alpha   90.00
_cell.angle_beta   90.00
_cell.angle_gamma   90.00
#
_symmetry.space_group_name_H-M   'P 1'
#
loop_
_entity.id
_entity.type
_entity.pdbx_description
1 polymer ?
#
loop_
_entity_poly.entity_id
_entity_poly.type
_entity_poly.pdbx_seq_one_letter_code
_entity_poly.pdbx_strand_id
1 'polypeptide(L)'
;MAWKLQQILRLSFEHELLIANSFPSQRKLVALDANGYADASIWIAGASACSTACEDCFQELVHQNSPIADMKTQFDQLSSSALKQINSLVKKERLITEGCSQTLDKELCKCTVEFFLENKGLGLQGMAKLAVENALKYGTKIHKHISKLLKTTLDINIHKNLKSCSEFYMSATDKIKDSLSALDSKRYSDASTWVGAATDWAETCEDIFAGKSHLTSMKTEFEKLVSIALAVIKKLAGN
;
A
#
# COMPACT_ATOMS: atom_id res chain seq x y z
N MET A 1 -6.62 32.83 41.33
CA MET A 1 -7.42 32.05 40.35
C MET A 1 -6.60 31.57 39.14
N ALA A 2 -5.62 32.34 38.64
CA ALA A 2 -4.75 31.92 37.51
C ALA A 2 -3.97 30.60 37.71
N TRP A 3 -3.52 30.29 38.93
CA TRP A 3 -2.75 29.07 39.22
C TRP A 3 -3.57 27.77 39.12
N LYS A 4 -4.87 27.81 39.45
CA LYS A 4 -5.77 26.64 39.29
C LYS A 4 -6.09 26.35 37.82
N LEU A 5 -6.20 27.40 37.00
CA LEU A 5 -6.38 27.29 35.54
C LEU A 5 -5.15 26.70 34.85
N GLN A 6 -3.94 27.12 35.25
CA GLN A 6 -2.71 26.49 34.76
C GLN A 6 -2.60 25.01 35.15
N GLN A 7 -3.07 24.64 36.34
CA GLN A 7 -3.02 23.27 36.82
C GLN A 7 -4.02 22.35 36.10
N ILE A 8 -5.22 22.86 35.77
CA ILE A 8 -6.23 22.12 34.99
C ILE A 8 -5.78 21.98 33.52
N LEU A 9 -5.30 23.06 32.90
CA LEU A 9 -4.75 23.00 31.54
C LEU A 9 -3.54 22.04 31.46
N ARG A 10 -2.69 22.00 32.49
CA ARG A 10 -1.56 21.06 32.56
C ARG A 10 -2.03 19.61 32.71
N LEU A 11 -3.08 19.35 33.49
CA LEU A 11 -3.65 17.99 33.64
C LEU A 11 -4.38 17.54 32.37
N SER A 12 -5.09 18.42 31.67
CA SER A 12 -5.72 18.11 30.38
C SER A 12 -4.67 17.84 29.30
N PHE A 13 -3.59 18.63 29.25
CA PHE A 13 -2.48 18.42 28.32
C PHE A 13 -1.63 17.20 28.68
N GLU A 14 -1.46 16.88 29.97
CA GLU A 14 -0.81 15.65 30.44
C GLU A 14 -1.66 14.41 30.17
N HIS A 15 -3.00 14.53 30.19
CA HIS A 15 -3.91 13.44 29.82
C HIS A 15 -3.96 13.23 28.29
N GLU A 16 -3.93 14.30 27.50
CA GLU A 16 -3.71 14.24 26.05
C GLU A 16 -2.31 13.72 25.70
N LEU A 17 -1.28 14.05 26.47
CA LEU A 17 0.06 13.46 26.35
C LEU A 17 0.08 12.01 26.81
N LEU A 18 -0.71 11.58 27.78
CA LEU A 18 -0.85 10.16 28.17
C LEU A 18 -1.59 9.35 27.11
N ILE A 19 -2.58 9.95 26.43
CA ILE A 19 -3.26 9.38 25.25
C ILE A 19 -2.35 9.42 24.02
N ALA A 20 -1.50 10.44 23.88
CA ALA A 20 -0.47 10.52 22.84
C ALA A 20 0.77 9.67 23.16
N ASN A 21 0.99 9.24 24.41
CA ASN A 21 2.05 8.33 24.85
C ASN A 21 1.56 6.87 24.92
N SER A 22 0.24 6.62 24.85
CA SER A 22 -0.32 5.31 24.54
C SER A 22 -0.37 5.03 23.04
N PHE A 23 0.02 6.01 22.19
CA PHE A 23 0.56 5.66 20.87
C PHE A 23 1.81 4.80 21.09
N PRO A 24 1.85 3.57 20.57
CA PRO A 24 3.11 2.90 20.39
C PRO A 24 3.90 3.72 19.36
N SER A 25 4.78 4.58 19.89
CA SER A 25 5.99 5.11 19.28
C SER A 25 6.13 4.78 17.79
N GLN A 26 5.85 5.77 16.94
CA GLN A 26 6.34 5.80 15.56
C GLN A 26 6.31 4.47 14.79
N ARG A 27 5.25 3.66 14.92
CA ARG A 27 5.00 2.68 13.87
C ARG A 27 4.64 3.53 12.65
N LYS A 28 5.51 3.50 11.64
CA LYS A 28 5.18 3.81 10.24
C LYS A 28 3.69 3.49 10.03
N LEU A 29 2.95 4.34 9.32
CA LEU A 29 1.66 3.99 8.74
C LEU A 29 1.79 2.62 8.03
N VAL A 30 1.61 1.55 8.77
CA VAL A 30 1.41 0.20 8.28
C VAL A 30 0.00 0.27 7.72
N ALA A 31 -0.19 -0.21 6.48
CA ALA A 31 -1.52 -0.33 5.91
C ALA A 31 -2.41 -1.05 6.93
N LEU A 32 -3.39 -0.33 7.50
CA LEU A 32 -4.33 -0.89 8.46
C LEU A 32 -5.28 -1.81 7.69
N ASP A 33 -5.64 -2.96 8.25
CA ASP A 33 -6.72 -3.78 7.71
C ASP A 33 -8.09 -3.17 8.10
N ALA A 34 -9.19 -3.79 7.66
CA ALA A 34 -10.53 -3.32 7.99
C ALA A 34 -10.77 -3.14 9.51
N ASN A 35 -10.13 -3.97 10.34
CA ASN A 35 -10.24 -3.90 11.80
C ASN A 35 -9.44 -2.71 12.34
N GLY A 36 -8.23 -2.47 11.84
CA GLY A 36 -7.43 -1.31 12.19
C GLY A 36 -8.09 0.03 11.80
N TYR A 37 -8.79 0.08 10.67
CA TYR A 37 -9.59 1.26 10.31
C TYR A 37 -10.85 1.42 11.18
N ALA A 38 -11.50 0.31 11.55
CA ALA A 38 -12.64 0.34 12.46
C ALA A 38 -12.24 0.81 13.87
N ASP A 39 -11.10 0.35 14.37
CA ASP A 39 -10.53 0.82 15.63
C ASP A 39 -10.23 2.31 15.56
N ALA A 40 -9.56 2.78 14.50
CA ALA A 40 -9.27 4.21 14.31
C ALA A 40 -10.55 5.07 14.29
N SER A 41 -11.64 4.58 13.70
CA SER A 41 -12.96 5.24 13.75
C SER A 41 -13.47 5.38 15.19
N ILE A 42 -13.34 4.34 16.02
CA ILE A 42 -13.77 4.35 17.43
C ILE A 42 -12.94 5.37 18.22
N TRP A 43 -11.62 5.40 18.02
CA TRP A 43 -10.73 6.36 18.70
C TRP A 43 -11.07 7.81 18.37
N ILE A 44 -11.32 8.13 17.10
CA ILE A 44 -11.66 9.51 16.69
C ILE A 44 -13.04 9.91 17.23
N ALA A 45 -14.01 8.99 17.21
CA ALA A 45 -15.31 9.23 17.82
C ALA A 45 -15.19 9.49 19.34
N GLY A 46 -14.35 8.72 20.03
CA GLY A 46 -14.04 8.91 21.45
C GLY A 46 -13.38 10.26 21.73
N ALA A 47 -12.41 10.67 20.92
CA ALA A 47 -11.73 11.96 21.08
C ALA A 47 -12.70 13.17 20.87
N SER A 48 -13.62 13.08 19.89
CA SER A 48 -14.67 14.09 19.69
C SER A 48 -15.65 14.17 20.87
N ALA A 49 -15.99 13.03 21.47
CA ALA A 49 -16.81 12.99 22.69
C ALA A 49 -16.08 13.64 23.88
N CYS A 50 -14.79 13.35 24.06
CA CYS A 50 -13.95 13.97 25.10
C CYS A 50 -13.83 15.49 24.93
N SER A 51 -13.65 15.98 23.70
CA SER A 51 -13.59 17.41 23.40
C SER A 51 -14.90 18.13 23.73
N THR A 52 -16.04 17.48 23.45
CA THR A 52 -17.37 18.02 23.80
C THR A 52 -17.55 18.11 25.31
N ALA A 53 -17.20 17.05 26.06
CA ALA A 53 -17.26 17.09 27.52
C ALA A 53 -16.34 18.17 28.14
N CYS A 54 -15.17 18.42 27.53
CA CYS A 54 -14.26 19.48 27.98
C CYS A 54 -14.86 20.89 27.81
N GLU A 55 -15.60 21.13 26.72
CA GLU A 55 -16.29 22.40 26.47
C GLU A 55 -17.45 22.60 27.45
N ASP A 56 -18.25 21.57 27.69
CA ASP A 56 -19.38 21.63 28.63
C ASP A 56 -18.88 22.02 30.04
N CYS A 57 -17.77 21.41 30.50
CA CYS A 57 -17.12 21.77 31.77
C CYS A 57 -16.56 23.21 31.78
N PHE A 58 -16.14 23.76 30.63
CA PHE A 58 -15.59 25.10 30.55
C PHE A 58 -16.68 26.18 30.52
N GLN A 59 -17.79 25.93 29.83
CA GLN A 59 -18.96 26.82 29.79
C GLN A 59 -19.64 26.94 31.16
N GLU A 60 -19.61 25.88 31.99
CA GLU A 60 -20.03 25.95 33.39
C GLU A 60 -19.17 26.90 34.25
N LEU A 61 -17.94 27.20 33.83
CA LEU A 61 -16.97 28.01 34.58
C LEU A 61 -16.83 29.47 34.09
N VAL A 62 -17.30 29.81 32.89
CA VAL A 62 -17.10 31.15 32.28
C VAL A 62 -18.36 31.62 31.52
N HIS A 63 -18.85 32.82 31.82
CA HIS A 63 -19.86 33.50 30.99
C HIS A 63 -19.23 34.09 29.70
N GLN A 64 -19.23 33.28 28.63
CA GLN A 64 -19.10 33.57 27.18
C GLN A 64 -17.81 34.18 26.58
N ASN A 65 -17.46 33.63 25.39
CA ASN A 65 -16.38 33.96 24.43
C ASN A 65 -14.94 33.66 24.86
N SER A 66 -14.53 32.39 24.69
CA SER A 66 -13.17 31.90 24.96
C SER A 66 -12.51 31.38 23.68
N PRO A 67 -11.18 31.56 23.51
CA PRO A 67 -10.38 30.95 22.45
C PRO A 67 -10.51 29.41 22.34
N ILE A 68 -11.01 28.76 23.39
CA ILE A 68 -11.27 27.32 23.45
C ILE A 68 -12.40 26.90 22.49
N ALA A 69 -13.44 27.74 22.32
CA ALA A 69 -14.56 27.43 21.43
C ALA A 69 -14.13 27.38 19.95
N ASP A 70 -13.20 28.24 19.55
CA ASP A 70 -12.62 28.24 18.21
C ASP A 70 -11.75 27.00 17.98
N MET A 71 -10.92 26.63 18.96
CA MET A 71 -10.10 25.40 18.90
C MET A 71 -10.97 24.14 18.85
N LYS A 72 -12.05 24.07 19.62
CA LYS A 72 -13.04 22.98 19.59
C LYS A 72 -13.69 22.87 18.21
N THR A 73 -14.14 24.00 17.66
CA THR A 73 -14.77 24.03 16.34
C THR A 73 -13.83 23.49 15.26
N GLN A 74 -12.54 23.87 15.30
CA GLN A 74 -11.54 23.33 14.40
C GLN A 74 -11.31 21.81 14.61
N PHE A 75 -11.23 21.37 15.87
CA PHE A 75 -11.07 19.95 16.21
C PHE A 75 -12.25 19.10 15.73
N ASP A 76 -13.49 19.56 15.92
CA ASP A 76 -14.70 18.88 15.47
C ASP A 76 -14.78 18.82 13.94
N GLN A 77 -14.40 19.90 13.24
CA GLN A 77 -14.32 19.91 11.78
C GLN A 77 -13.30 18.90 11.26
N LEU A 78 -12.10 18.86 11.84
CA LEU A 78 -11.06 17.89 11.47
C LEU A 78 -11.50 16.46 11.76
N SER A 79 -12.09 16.21 12.92
CA SER A 79 -12.60 14.89 13.33
C SER A 79 -13.72 14.42 12.40
N SER A 80 -14.67 15.29 12.05
CA SER A 80 -15.75 14.98 11.11
C SER A 80 -15.22 14.65 9.71
N SER A 81 -14.23 15.41 9.23
CA SER A 81 -13.55 15.13 7.96
C SER A 81 -12.84 13.78 7.96
N ALA A 82 -12.08 13.49 9.02
CA ALA A 82 -11.36 12.23 9.19
C ALA A 82 -12.31 11.03 9.26
N LEU A 83 -13.41 11.11 10.02
CA LEU A 83 -14.42 10.06 10.11
C LEU A 83 -15.06 9.75 8.76
N LYS A 84 -15.36 10.78 7.95
CA LYS A 84 -15.90 10.58 6.59
C LYS A 84 -14.90 9.81 5.71
N GLN A 85 -13.61 10.16 5.77
CA GLN A 85 -12.58 9.46 5.02
C GLN A 85 -12.41 8.01 5.48
N ILE A 86 -12.34 7.77 6.79
CA ILE A 86 -12.20 6.43 7.36
C ILE A 86 -13.39 5.55 7.01
N ASN A 87 -14.63 6.04 7.16
CA ASN A 87 -15.82 5.29 6.79
C ASN A 87 -15.83 4.91 5.31
N SER A 88 -15.33 5.79 4.42
CA SER A 88 -15.16 5.47 3.01
C SER A 88 -14.10 4.37 2.79
N LEU A 89 -12.99 4.40 3.53
CA LEU A 89 -11.93 3.38 3.45
C LEU A 89 -12.42 2.02 3.98
N VAL A 90 -13.08 1.99 5.14
CA VAL A 90 -13.69 0.77 5.70
C VAL A 90 -14.68 0.15 4.72
N LYS A 91 -15.54 0.97 4.09
CA LYS A 91 -16.49 0.50 3.09
C LYS A 91 -15.78 -0.08 1.86
N LYS A 92 -14.74 0.61 1.35
CA LYS A 92 -13.93 0.12 0.22
C LYS A 92 -13.31 -1.24 0.56
N GLU A 93 -12.65 -1.34 1.71
CA GLU A 93 -11.95 -2.55 2.14
C GLU A 93 -12.90 -3.74 2.31
N ARG A 94 -14.09 -3.50 2.90
CA ARG A 94 -15.12 -4.53 3.05
C ARG A 94 -15.59 -5.06 1.69
N LEU A 95 -15.90 -4.18 0.76
CA LEU A 95 -16.35 -4.57 -0.58
C LEU A 95 -15.29 -5.37 -1.34
N ILE A 96 -14.02 -4.98 -1.23
CA ILE A 96 -12.90 -5.71 -1.84
C ILE A 96 -12.77 -7.10 -1.20
N THR A 97 -12.77 -7.17 0.13
CA THR A 97 -12.61 -8.43 0.87
C THR A 97 -13.76 -9.40 0.60
N GLU A 98 -15.01 -8.93 0.65
CA GLU A 98 -16.19 -9.73 0.35
C GLU A 98 -16.20 -10.19 -1.11
N GLY A 99 -15.92 -9.28 -2.05
CA GLY A 99 -15.88 -9.59 -3.49
C GLY A 99 -14.80 -10.60 -3.87
N CYS A 100 -13.64 -10.56 -3.22
CA CYS A 100 -12.54 -11.48 -3.48
C CYS A 100 -12.64 -12.81 -2.71
N SER A 101 -13.57 -12.93 -1.75
CA SER A 101 -13.66 -14.09 -0.84
C SER A 101 -13.84 -15.45 -1.52
N GLN A 102 -14.47 -15.47 -2.69
CA GLN A 102 -14.76 -16.69 -3.47
C GLN A 102 -13.74 -16.97 -4.59
N THR A 103 -12.73 -16.11 -4.75
CA THR A 103 -11.69 -16.30 -5.76
C THR A 103 -10.64 -17.32 -5.30
N LEU A 104 -10.04 -18.03 -6.27
CA LEU A 104 -8.96 -18.99 -5.98
C LEU A 104 -7.74 -18.29 -5.35
N ASP A 105 -7.36 -17.14 -5.93
CA ASP A 105 -6.28 -16.31 -5.41
C ASP A 105 -6.85 -14.99 -4.87
N LYS A 106 -7.17 -15.02 -3.57
CA LYS A 106 -7.79 -13.90 -2.84
C LYS A 106 -6.89 -12.68 -2.82
N GLU A 107 -5.59 -12.88 -2.61
CA GLU A 107 -4.64 -11.77 -2.49
C GLU A 107 -4.39 -11.12 -3.85
N LEU A 108 -4.22 -11.91 -4.92
CA LEU A 108 -4.14 -11.37 -6.27
C LEU A 108 -5.42 -10.62 -6.65
N CYS A 109 -6.59 -11.15 -6.29
CA CYS A 109 -7.85 -10.46 -6.52
C CYS A 109 -7.88 -9.09 -5.84
N LYS A 110 -7.56 -9.02 -4.53
CA LYS A 110 -7.54 -7.76 -3.78
C LYS A 110 -6.61 -6.75 -4.44
N CYS A 111 -5.38 -7.17 -4.70
CA CYS A 111 -4.35 -6.30 -5.28
C CYS A 111 -4.75 -5.79 -6.68
N THR A 112 -5.40 -6.63 -7.48
CA THR A 112 -5.90 -6.26 -8.80
C THR A 112 -7.05 -5.25 -8.69
N VAL A 113 -8.03 -5.49 -7.79
CA VAL A 113 -9.15 -4.56 -7.57
C VAL A 113 -8.66 -3.21 -7.04
N GLU A 114 -7.72 -3.22 -6.09
CA GLU A 114 -7.07 -2.00 -5.58
C GLU A 114 -6.40 -1.23 -6.71
N PHE A 115 -5.63 -1.91 -7.56
CA PHE A 115 -4.99 -1.32 -8.73
C PHE A 115 -6.02 -0.65 -9.65
N PHE A 116 -7.16 -1.31 -9.93
CA PHE A 116 -8.24 -0.70 -10.73
C PHE A 116 -8.85 0.53 -10.07
N LEU A 117 -9.07 0.50 -8.75
CA LEU A 117 -9.68 1.61 -8.00
C LEU A 117 -8.77 2.83 -7.92
N GLU A 118 -7.48 2.61 -7.69
CA GLU A 118 -6.46 3.67 -7.64
C GLU A 118 -6.26 4.32 -9.01
N ASN A 119 -6.36 3.52 -10.06
CA ASN A 119 -6.08 3.96 -11.42
C ASN A 119 -7.35 4.19 -12.24
N LYS A 120 -8.53 4.31 -11.62
CA LYS A 120 -9.84 4.44 -12.29
C LYS A 120 -9.94 5.57 -13.32
N GLY A 121 -9.08 6.60 -13.21
CA GLY A 121 -9.00 7.69 -14.18
C GLY A 121 -8.25 7.33 -15.46
N LEU A 122 -7.46 6.25 -15.45
CA LEU A 122 -6.82 5.69 -16.62
C LEU A 122 -7.81 4.71 -17.27
N GLY A 123 -8.11 4.87 -18.57
CA GLY A 123 -8.82 3.82 -19.30
C GLY A 123 -8.06 2.49 -19.27
N LEU A 124 -8.71 1.37 -19.60
CA LEU A 124 -8.09 0.03 -19.52
C LEU A 124 -6.73 -0.07 -20.25
N GLN A 125 -6.58 0.60 -21.39
CA GLN A 125 -5.30 0.69 -22.11
C GLN A 125 -4.20 1.35 -21.27
N GLY A 126 -4.52 2.46 -20.59
CA GLY A 126 -3.59 3.18 -19.74
C GLY A 126 -3.24 2.38 -18.48
N MET A 127 -4.24 1.71 -17.89
CA MET A 127 -4.03 0.79 -16.77
C MET A 127 -3.10 -0.38 -17.15
N ALA A 128 -3.28 -0.97 -18.35
CA ALA A 128 -2.44 -2.06 -18.83
C ALA A 128 -0.98 -1.61 -18.96
N LYS A 129 -0.74 -0.45 -19.60
CA LYS A 129 0.62 0.10 -19.71
C LYS A 129 1.24 0.37 -18.35
N LEU A 130 0.50 1.02 -17.45
CA LEU A 130 1.00 1.33 -16.10
C LEU A 130 1.36 0.05 -15.32
N ALA A 131 0.55 -1.00 -15.41
CA ALA A 131 0.84 -2.27 -14.75
C ALA A 131 2.12 -2.92 -15.30
N VAL A 132 2.29 -2.92 -16.63
CA VAL A 132 3.50 -3.43 -17.29
C VAL A 132 4.73 -2.58 -16.96
N GLU A 133 4.60 -1.26 -16.89
CA GLU A 133 5.67 -0.35 -16.47
C GLU A 133 6.10 -0.59 -15.01
N ASN A 134 5.14 -0.83 -14.11
CA ASN A 134 5.42 -1.17 -12.72
C ASN A 134 6.20 -2.49 -12.62
N ALA A 135 5.78 -3.52 -13.35
CA ALA A 135 6.51 -4.79 -13.45
C ALA A 135 7.92 -4.58 -14.00
N LEU A 136 8.08 -3.80 -15.08
CA LEU A 136 9.38 -3.48 -15.68
C LEU A 136 10.32 -2.79 -14.69
N LYS A 137 9.81 -1.77 -13.99
CA LYS A 137 10.56 -1.02 -12.99
C LYS A 137 11.05 -1.92 -11.87
N TYR A 138 10.20 -2.83 -11.40
CA TYR A 138 10.54 -3.76 -10.32
C TYR A 138 11.50 -4.87 -10.78
N GLY A 139 11.29 -5.47 -11.97
CA GLY A 139 12.24 -6.41 -12.56
C GLY A 139 13.63 -5.79 -12.75
N THR A 140 13.68 -4.53 -13.21
CA THR A 140 14.93 -3.76 -13.31
C THR A 140 15.58 -3.54 -11.94
N LYS A 141 14.79 -3.33 -10.88
CA LYS A 141 15.28 -3.22 -9.50
C LYS A 141 15.93 -4.52 -9.04
N ILE A 142 15.35 -5.68 -9.36
CA ILE A 142 15.94 -6.99 -9.04
C ILE A 142 17.25 -7.20 -9.79
N HIS A 143 17.26 -6.94 -11.10
CA HIS A 143 18.47 -7.04 -11.92
C HIS A 143 19.62 -6.18 -11.34
N LYS A 144 19.31 -4.93 -10.94
CA LYS A 144 20.27 -4.05 -10.26
C LYS A 144 20.72 -4.58 -8.91
N HIS A 145 19.84 -5.25 -8.16
CA HIS A 145 20.21 -5.87 -6.88
C HIS A 145 21.15 -7.05 -7.08
N ILE A 146 20.87 -7.93 -8.04
CA ILE A 146 21.76 -9.03 -8.45
C ILE A 146 23.14 -8.48 -8.86
N SER A 147 23.17 -7.41 -9.66
CA SER A 147 24.41 -6.74 -10.07
C SER A 147 25.23 -6.21 -8.88
N LYS A 148 24.59 -5.85 -7.76
CA LYS A 148 25.29 -5.47 -6.52
C LYS A 148 25.84 -6.70 -5.81
N LEU A 149 25.02 -7.75 -5.67
CA LEU A 149 25.43 -9.01 -5.02
C LEU A 149 26.64 -9.64 -5.74
N LEU A 150 26.67 -9.60 -7.06
CA LEU A 150 27.79 -10.07 -7.88
C LEU A 150 29.13 -9.39 -7.54
N LYS A 151 29.10 -8.11 -7.14
CA LYS A 151 30.31 -7.36 -6.77
C LYS A 151 30.82 -7.66 -5.37
N THR A 152 29.95 -8.18 -4.50
CA THR A 152 30.24 -8.36 -3.07
C THR A 152 30.43 -9.82 -2.67
N THR A 153 29.92 -10.77 -3.46
CA THR A 153 30.05 -12.19 -3.15
C THR A 153 31.47 -12.68 -3.39
N LEU A 154 32.03 -13.42 -2.44
CA LEU A 154 33.30 -14.13 -2.58
C LEU A 154 33.11 -15.62 -2.89
N ASP A 155 31.88 -16.13 -2.73
CA ASP A 155 31.54 -17.51 -3.03
C ASP A 155 31.36 -17.68 -4.56
N ILE A 156 32.17 -18.57 -5.14
CA ILE A 156 32.23 -18.85 -6.59
C ILE A 156 30.92 -19.46 -7.09
N ASN A 157 30.28 -20.33 -6.32
CA ASN A 157 29.04 -20.99 -6.69
C ASN A 157 27.89 -19.98 -6.66
N ILE A 158 27.81 -19.17 -5.59
CA ILE A 158 26.82 -18.09 -5.49
C ILE A 158 27.05 -17.07 -6.62
N HIS A 159 28.30 -16.73 -6.94
CA HIS A 159 28.62 -15.82 -8.04
C HIS A 159 28.13 -16.36 -9.39
N LYS A 160 28.38 -17.63 -9.70
CA LYS A 160 27.89 -18.28 -10.93
C LYS A 160 26.37 -18.26 -10.99
N ASN A 161 25.69 -18.62 -9.91
CA ASN A 161 24.23 -18.65 -9.84
C ASN A 161 23.62 -17.24 -10.03
N LEU A 162 24.19 -16.23 -9.38
CA LEU A 162 23.77 -14.83 -9.54
C LEU A 162 23.97 -14.33 -10.98
N LYS A 163 25.03 -14.78 -11.68
CA LYS A 163 25.25 -14.41 -13.08
C LYS A 163 24.13 -14.95 -13.98
N SER A 164 23.79 -16.23 -13.84
CA SER A 164 22.66 -16.83 -14.57
C SER A 164 21.34 -16.12 -14.27
N CYS A 165 21.07 -15.84 -12.99
CA CYS A 165 19.91 -15.05 -12.59
C CYS A 165 19.89 -13.65 -13.20
N SER A 166 21.04 -12.99 -13.32
CA SER A 166 21.14 -11.69 -13.98
C SER A 166 20.69 -11.77 -15.44
N GLU A 167 21.10 -12.82 -16.16
CA GLU A 167 20.72 -13.05 -17.56
C GLU A 167 19.22 -13.35 -17.71
N PHE A 168 18.63 -14.11 -16.78
CA PHE A 168 17.19 -14.36 -16.74
C PHE A 168 16.38 -13.10 -16.47
N TYR A 169 16.77 -12.29 -15.48
CA TYR A 169 16.07 -11.02 -15.21
C TYR A 169 16.26 -9.99 -16.32
N MET A 170 17.40 -9.98 -17.01
CA MET A 170 17.58 -9.18 -18.22
C MET A 170 16.57 -9.60 -19.30
N SER A 171 16.49 -10.90 -19.58
CA SER A 171 15.54 -11.49 -20.55
C SER A 171 14.08 -11.20 -20.18
N ALA A 172 13.73 -11.32 -18.90
CA ALA A 172 12.40 -10.96 -18.39
C ALA A 172 12.10 -9.47 -18.62
N THR A 173 13.03 -8.57 -18.30
CA THR A 173 12.81 -7.13 -18.51
C THR A 173 12.70 -6.75 -19.98
N ASP A 174 13.41 -7.43 -20.87
CA ASP A 174 13.31 -7.19 -22.31
C ASP A 174 11.97 -7.67 -22.86
N LYS A 175 11.46 -8.83 -22.42
CA LYS A 175 10.10 -9.27 -22.78
C LYS A 175 9.02 -8.33 -22.25
N ILE A 176 9.16 -7.80 -21.05
CA ILE A 176 8.22 -6.80 -20.52
C ILE A 176 8.26 -5.49 -21.34
N LYS A 177 9.43 -5.04 -21.81
CA LYS A 177 9.52 -3.88 -22.73
C LYS A 177 8.85 -4.18 -24.07
N ASP A 178 9.06 -5.36 -24.63
CA ASP A 178 8.40 -5.78 -25.87
C ASP A 178 6.87 -5.72 -25.70
N SER A 179 6.35 -6.12 -24.53
CA SER A 179 4.93 -6.05 -24.21
C SER A 179 4.35 -4.65 -24.25
N LEU A 180 5.11 -3.62 -23.86
CA LEU A 180 4.65 -2.22 -24.00
C LEU A 180 4.42 -1.85 -25.46
N SER A 181 5.35 -2.24 -26.34
CA SER A 181 5.22 -2.01 -27.79
C SER A 181 4.05 -2.81 -28.40
N ALA A 182 3.81 -4.03 -27.90
CA ALA A 182 2.65 -4.82 -28.28
C ALA A 182 1.33 -4.17 -27.81
N LEU A 183 1.28 -3.61 -26.61
CA LEU A 183 0.12 -2.86 -26.12
C LEU A 183 -0.18 -1.64 -27.00
N ASP A 184 0.84 -0.87 -27.39
CA ASP A 184 0.69 0.25 -28.33
C ASP A 184 0.08 -0.18 -29.66
N SER A 185 0.45 -1.37 -30.12
CA SER A 185 -0.04 -1.97 -31.36
C SER A 185 -1.32 -2.80 -31.19
N LYS A 186 -1.93 -2.78 -30.00
CA LYS A 186 -3.10 -3.60 -29.63
C LYS A 186 -2.92 -5.12 -29.81
N ARG A 187 -1.67 -5.60 -29.79
CA ARG A 187 -1.32 -7.03 -29.85
C ARG A 187 -1.39 -7.64 -28.45
N TYR A 188 -2.59 -7.71 -27.88
CA TYR A 188 -2.78 -8.10 -26.47
C TYR A 188 -2.38 -9.55 -26.18
N SER A 189 -2.53 -10.45 -27.16
CA SER A 189 -2.05 -11.83 -27.03
C SER A 189 -0.53 -11.87 -26.84
N ASP A 190 0.22 -11.18 -27.71
CA ASP A 190 1.68 -11.08 -27.62
C ASP A 190 2.10 -10.45 -26.28
N ALA A 191 1.46 -9.34 -25.89
CA ALA A 191 1.74 -8.69 -24.62
C ALA A 191 1.52 -9.63 -23.42
N SER A 192 0.40 -10.37 -23.41
CA SER A 192 0.10 -11.35 -22.36
C SER A 192 1.14 -12.47 -22.34
N THR A 193 1.50 -13.02 -23.50
CA THR A 193 2.51 -14.09 -23.60
C THR A 193 3.88 -13.61 -23.10
N TRP A 194 4.33 -12.43 -23.51
CA TRP A 194 5.64 -11.91 -23.14
C TRP A 194 5.71 -11.45 -21.68
N VAL A 195 4.65 -10.85 -21.14
CA VAL A 195 4.56 -10.57 -19.69
C VAL A 195 4.54 -11.88 -18.90
N GLY A 196 3.81 -12.90 -19.35
CA GLY A 196 3.77 -14.21 -18.69
C GLY A 196 5.12 -14.91 -18.64
N ALA A 197 5.87 -14.88 -19.74
CA ALA A 197 7.21 -15.44 -19.81
C ALA A 197 8.17 -14.83 -18.76
N ALA A 198 7.95 -13.58 -18.34
CA ALA A 198 8.77 -12.93 -17.31
C ALA A 198 8.66 -13.65 -15.94
N THR A 199 7.52 -14.26 -15.63
CA THR A 199 7.35 -15.12 -14.44
C THR A 199 8.24 -16.35 -14.55
N ASP A 200 8.21 -17.06 -15.69
CA ASP A 200 8.99 -18.28 -15.91
C ASP A 200 10.50 -18.02 -15.73
N TRP A 201 11.00 -16.90 -16.24
CA TRP A 201 12.40 -16.50 -16.04
C TRP A 201 12.74 -16.19 -14.58
N ALA A 202 11.82 -15.57 -13.83
CA ALA A 202 12.01 -15.29 -12.41
C ALA A 202 11.99 -16.58 -11.58
N GLU A 203 11.12 -17.53 -11.92
CA GLU A 203 11.06 -18.86 -11.30
C GLU A 203 12.32 -19.67 -11.59
N THR A 204 12.78 -19.69 -12.86
CA THR A 204 14.03 -20.38 -13.24
C THR A 204 15.24 -19.83 -12.49
N CYS A 205 15.28 -18.51 -12.21
CA CYS A 205 16.31 -17.93 -11.35
C CYS A 205 16.24 -18.47 -9.91
N GLU A 206 15.04 -18.56 -9.32
CA GLU A 206 14.84 -19.05 -7.97
C GLU A 206 15.18 -20.54 -7.84
N ASP A 207 14.88 -21.34 -8.86
CA ASP A 207 15.18 -22.77 -8.93
C ASP A 207 16.68 -23.07 -8.90
N ILE A 208 17.52 -22.18 -9.47
CA ILE A 208 18.99 -22.30 -9.35
C ILE A 208 19.42 -22.33 -7.88
N PHE A 209 18.69 -21.64 -7.01
CA PHE A 209 18.94 -21.59 -5.56
C PHE A 209 18.11 -22.61 -4.77
N ALA A 210 17.50 -23.59 -5.45
CA ALA A 210 16.60 -24.58 -4.84
C ALA A 210 15.50 -23.92 -3.98
N GLY A 211 14.96 -22.79 -4.42
CA GLY A 211 13.87 -22.09 -3.74
C GLY A 211 14.26 -21.28 -2.50
N LYS A 212 15.56 -21.08 -2.24
CA LYS A 212 16.05 -20.35 -1.05
C LYS A 212 17.09 -19.30 -1.42
N SER A 213 16.75 -18.38 -2.31
CA SER A 213 17.65 -17.28 -2.65
C SER A 213 17.44 -16.07 -1.73
N HIS A 214 18.41 -15.15 -1.69
CA HIS A 214 18.19 -13.83 -1.09
C HIS A 214 17.24 -12.93 -1.93
N LEU A 215 16.71 -13.47 -3.04
CA LEU A 215 15.82 -12.78 -3.98
C LEU A 215 14.36 -13.19 -3.79
N THR A 216 14.03 -14.24 -3.02
CA THR A 216 12.68 -14.81 -2.93
C THR A 216 11.61 -13.75 -2.67
N SER A 217 11.81 -12.86 -1.68
CA SER A 217 10.85 -11.79 -1.37
C SER A 217 10.70 -10.79 -2.53
N MET A 218 11.78 -10.46 -3.23
CA MET A 218 11.69 -9.58 -4.40
C MET A 218 11.00 -10.29 -5.58
N LYS A 219 11.26 -11.58 -5.77
CA LYS A 219 10.62 -12.41 -6.78
C LYS A 219 9.11 -12.47 -6.58
N THR A 220 8.64 -12.72 -5.35
CA THR A 220 7.20 -12.73 -5.04
C THR A 220 6.52 -11.39 -5.36
N GLU A 221 7.15 -10.26 -5.00
CA GLU A 221 6.59 -8.95 -5.32
C GLU A 221 6.58 -8.68 -6.84
N PHE A 222 7.61 -9.13 -7.56
CA PHE A 222 7.64 -9.05 -9.02
C PHE A 222 6.53 -9.88 -9.66
N GLU A 223 6.32 -11.13 -9.22
CA GLU A 223 5.27 -12.01 -9.73
C GLU A 223 3.88 -11.44 -9.48
N LYS A 224 3.66 -10.79 -8.33
CA LYS A 224 2.42 -10.07 -8.04
C LYS A 224 2.17 -8.96 -9.06
N LEU A 225 3.19 -8.13 -9.37
CA LEU A 225 3.08 -7.06 -10.36
C LEU A 225 2.84 -7.60 -11.77
N VAL A 226 3.53 -8.69 -12.14
CA VAL A 226 3.33 -9.39 -13.42
C VAL A 226 1.91 -9.94 -13.52
N SER A 227 1.40 -10.53 -12.45
CA SER A 227 0.04 -11.09 -12.39
C SER A 227 -1.05 -10.02 -12.51
N ILE A 228 -0.87 -8.86 -11.86
CA ILE A 228 -1.74 -7.69 -12.04
C ILE A 228 -1.71 -7.23 -13.51
N ALA A 229 -0.52 -7.11 -14.11
CA ALA A 229 -0.39 -6.75 -15.52
C ALA A 229 -1.13 -7.74 -16.43
N LEU A 230 -0.95 -9.05 -16.22
CA LEU A 230 -1.68 -10.08 -16.96
C LEU A 230 -3.19 -9.96 -16.83
N ALA A 231 -3.70 -9.73 -15.61
CA ALA A 231 -5.13 -9.59 -15.37
C ALA A 231 -5.72 -8.40 -16.16
N VAL A 232 -5.03 -7.25 -16.16
CA VAL A 232 -5.47 -6.06 -16.89
C VAL A 232 -5.38 -6.27 -18.41
N ILE A 233 -4.30 -6.89 -18.90
CA ILE A 233 -4.13 -7.20 -20.33
C ILE A 233 -5.21 -8.17 -20.82
N LYS A 234 -5.51 -9.22 -20.05
CA LYS A 234 -6.57 -10.18 -20.38
C LYS A 234 -7.93 -9.49 -20.45
N LYS A 235 -8.22 -8.63 -19.46
CA LYS A 235 -9.45 -7.83 -19.45
C LYS A 235 -9.56 -6.94 -20.69
N LEU A 236 -8.45 -6.33 -21.11
CA LEU A 236 -8.36 -5.51 -22.32
C LEU A 236 -8.54 -6.33 -23.61
N ALA A 237 -8.08 -7.59 -23.62
CA ALA A 237 -8.26 -8.53 -24.72
C ALA A 237 -9.70 -9.07 -24.85
N GLY A 238 -10.58 -8.77 -23.89
CA GLY A 238 -11.95 -9.30 -23.84
C GLY A 238 -12.05 -10.71 -23.24
N ASN A 239 -11.00 -11.17 -22.56
CA ASN A 239 -10.90 -12.49 -21.93
C ASN A 239 -10.99 -12.41 -20.39
#